data_AF-A0A6B2V7F6-F1
#
_entry.id   AF-A0A6B2V7F6-F1
#
_cell.length_a   1.000
_cell.length_b   1.000
_cell.length_c   1.000
_cell.angle_alpha   90.00
_cell.angle_beta   90.00
_cell.angle_gamma   90.00
#
_symmetry.space_group_name_H-M   'P 1'
#
loop_
_entity.id
_entity.type
_entity.pdbx_description
1 polymer ?
#
loop_
_entity_poly.entity_id
_entity_poly.type
_entity_poly.pdbx_seq_one_letter_code
_entity_poly.pdbx_strand_id
1 'polypeptide(L)'
;MSIADQVQALRLRKLKILDDHRKSSQQLERTLDVELAKIDREIAQLGDASAKLPCLVRITPGPELTIYHSADRPCGRVHNRRNFKRMREVDAMDASPYSYLERCSACDWRRAAKMHGERLIKES
;
A
#
# COMPACT_ATOMS: atom_id res chain seq x y z
N MET A 1 -0.69 -32.85 -51.67
CA MET A 1 -0.67 -32.59 -50.21
C MET A 1 -1.40 -33.75 -49.53
N SER A 2 -0.74 -34.49 -48.66
CA SER A 2 -1.33 -35.70 -48.06
C SER A 2 -2.38 -35.34 -47.00
N ILE A 3 -3.24 -36.31 -46.64
CA ILE A 3 -4.18 -36.16 -45.52
C ILE A 3 -3.42 -35.89 -44.22
N ALA A 4 -2.24 -36.49 -44.03
CA ALA A 4 -1.38 -36.24 -42.89
C ALA A 4 -0.90 -34.78 -42.81
N ASP A 5 -0.55 -34.18 -43.95
CA ASP A 5 -0.15 -32.76 -44.02
C ASP A 5 -1.31 -31.83 -43.64
N GLN A 6 -2.53 -32.15 -44.11
CA GLN A 6 -3.74 -31.39 -43.78
C GLN A 6 -4.07 -31.47 -42.27
N VAL A 7 -3.99 -32.67 -41.68
CA VAL A 7 -4.19 -32.87 -40.23
C VAL A 7 -3.14 -32.12 -39.43
N GLN A 8 -1.88 -32.16 -39.84
CA GLN A 8 -0.80 -31.45 -39.16
C GLN A 8 -0.99 -29.93 -39.25
N ALA A 9 -1.41 -29.40 -40.41
CA ALA A 9 -1.73 -27.99 -40.57
C ALA A 9 -2.86 -27.54 -39.63
N LEU A 10 -3.91 -28.35 -39.49
CA LEU A 10 -5.01 -28.08 -38.55
C LEU A 10 -4.54 -28.12 -37.09
N ARG A 11 -3.68 -29.08 -36.72
CA ARG A 11 -3.09 -29.15 -35.37
C ARG A 11 -2.27 -27.90 -35.05
N LEU A 12 -1.40 -27.49 -35.96
CA LEU A 12 -0.58 -26.28 -35.80
C LEU A 12 -1.45 -25.03 -35.69
N ARG A 13 -2.50 -24.93 -36.52
CA ARG A 13 -3.46 -23.82 -36.45
C ARG A 13 -4.19 -23.79 -35.10
N LYS A 14 -4.61 -24.95 -34.58
CA LYS A 14 -5.23 -25.05 -33.24
C LYS A 14 -4.26 -24.61 -32.14
N LEU A 15 -3.02 -25.10 -32.17
CA LEU A 15 -1.99 -24.73 -31.19
C LEU A 15 -1.68 -23.23 -31.22
N LYS A 16 -1.59 -22.64 -32.41
CA LYS A 16 -1.39 -21.21 -32.58
C LYS A 16 -2.52 -20.40 -31.95
N ILE A 17 -3.79 -20.76 -32.21
CA ILE A 17 -4.94 -20.07 -31.62
C ILE A 17 -4.89 -20.13 -30.08
N LEU A 18 -4.53 -21.28 -29.51
CA LEU A 18 -4.42 -21.43 -28.06
C LEU A 18 -3.27 -20.59 -27.47
N ASP A 19 -2.13 -20.56 -28.14
CA ASP A 19 -0.96 -19.76 -27.73
C ASP A 19 -1.23 -18.25 -27.83
N ASP A 20 -1.83 -17.80 -28.93
CA ASP A 20 -2.23 -16.40 -29.16
C ASP A 20 -3.25 -15.93 -28.09
N HIS A 21 -4.22 -16.79 -27.76
CA HIS A 21 -5.18 -16.51 -26.68
C HIS A 21 -4.47 -16.40 -25.32
N ARG A 22 -3.60 -17.36 -24.99
CA ARG A 22 -2.84 -17.34 -23.72
C ARG A 22 -1.99 -16.08 -23.59
N LYS A 23 -1.29 -15.69 -24.65
CA LYS A 23 -0.47 -14.46 -24.67
C LYS A 23 -1.31 -13.21 -24.47
N SER A 24 -2.48 -13.14 -25.12
CA SER A 24 -3.40 -12.02 -24.97
C SER A 24 -3.93 -11.91 -23.53
N SER A 25 -4.34 -13.02 -22.93
CA SER A 25 -4.81 -13.05 -21.52
C SER A 25 -3.69 -12.63 -20.55
N GLN A 26 -2.48 -13.15 -20.73
CA GLN A 26 -1.32 -12.74 -19.92
C GLN A 26 -0.99 -11.25 -20.07
N GLN A 27 -1.12 -10.70 -21.28
CA GLN A 27 -0.90 -9.27 -21.50
C GLN A 27 -1.97 -8.44 -20.80
N LEU A 28 -3.23 -8.87 -20.86
CA LEU A 28 -4.33 -8.18 -20.19
C LEU A 28 -4.19 -8.22 -18.67
N GLU A 29 -3.84 -9.38 -18.10
CA GLU A 29 -3.56 -9.54 -16.66
C GLU A 29 -2.43 -8.60 -16.21
N ARG A 30 -1.32 -8.54 -16.95
CA ARG A 30 -0.21 -7.62 -16.64
C ARG A 30 -0.63 -6.16 -16.69
N THR A 31 -1.40 -5.77 -17.70
CA THR A 31 -1.90 -4.39 -17.81
C THR A 31 -2.82 -4.06 -16.63
N LEU A 32 -3.73 -4.98 -16.27
CA LEU A 32 -4.60 -4.82 -15.10
C LEU A 32 -3.80 -4.67 -13.81
N ASP A 33 -2.79 -5.52 -13.59
CA ASP A 33 -1.93 -5.45 -12.40
C ASP A 33 -1.21 -4.10 -12.30
N VAL A 34 -0.72 -3.56 -13.43
CA VAL A 34 -0.06 -2.26 -13.48
C VAL A 34 -1.02 -1.12 -13.14
N GLU A 35 -2.23 -1.12 -13.71
CA GLU A 35 -3.23 -0.09 -13.44
C GLU A 35 -3.71 -0.14 -11.98
N LEU A 36 -3.98 -1.33 -11.44
CA LEU A 36 -4.32 -1.49 -10.02
C LEU A 36 -3.18 -1.02 -9.11
N ALA A 37 -1.93 -1.34 -9.43
CA ALA A 37 -0.77 -0.86 -8.68
C ALA A 37 -0.56 0.67 -8.80
N LYS A 38 -1.05 1.30 -9.86
CA LYS A 38 -1.06 2.76 -10.00
C LYS A 38 -2.13 3.37 -9.09
N ILE A 39 -3.36 2.87 -9.14
CA ILE A 39 -4.45 3.30 -8.26
C ILE A 39 -4.06 3.13 -6.79
N ASP A 40 -3.47 1.99 -6.41
CA ASP A 40 -2.98 1.76 -5.04
C ASP A 40 -1.96 2.80 -4.57
N ARG A 41 -1.10 3.28 -5.48
CA ARG A 41 -0.13 4.34 -5.18
C ARG A 41 -0.83 5.68 -5.01
N GLU A 42 -1.81 6.01 -5.84
CA GLU A 42 -2.61 7.24 -5.73
C GLU A 42 -3.41 7.26 -4.42
N ILE A 43 -4.04 6.14 -4.05
CA ILE A 43 -4.73 5.97 -2.76
C ILE A 43 -3.77 6.19 -1.59
N ALA A 44 -2.57 5.60 -1.64
CA ALA A 44 -1.57 5.81 -0.60
C ALA A 44 -1.10 7.26 -0.52
N GLN A 45 -0.89 7.93 -1.66
CA GLN A 45 -0.52 9.35 -1.70
C GLN A 45 -1.62 10.25 -1.11
N LEU A 46 -2.89 9.98 -1.41
CA LEU A 46 -4.02 10.70 -0.81
C LEU A 46 -4.06 10.51 0.72
N GLY A 47 -3.86 9.27 1.17
CA GLY A 47 -3.78 8.99 2.60
C GLY A 47 -2.63 9.73 3.28
N ASP A 48 -1.46 9.75 2.65
CA ASP A 48 -0.26 10.41 3.19
C ASP A 48 -0.40 11.94 3.23
N ALA A 49 -0.90 12.53 2.14
CA ALA A 49 -1.07 13.97 1.98
C ALA A 49 -2.18 14.54 2.88
N SER A 50 -3.08 13.71 3.38
CA SER A 50 -4.19 14.15 4.23
C SER A 50 -3.74 14.83 5.54
N ALA A 51 -2.48 14.64 5.96
CA ALA A 51 -1.91 15.05 7.27
C ALA A 51 -2.74 14.59 8.50
N LYS A 52 -3.74 13.74 8.28
CA LYS A 52 -4.69 13.22 9.26
C LYS A 52 -4.42 11.76 9.62
N LEU A 53 -3.31 11.22 9.12
CA LEU A 53 -2.87 9.88 9.45
C LEU A 53 -2.80 9.72 10.97
N PRO A 54 -3.43 8.67 11.51
CA PRO A 54 -3.42 8.45 12.94
C PRO A 54 -2.03 7.95 13.36
N CYS A 55 -1.41 8.66 14.28
CA CYS A 55 -0.12 8.33 14.87
C CYS A 55 -0.25 8.01 16.36
N LEU A 56 0.84 7.49 16.92
CA LEU A 56 1.03 7.16 18.33
C LEU A 56 2.24 7.93 18.84
N VAL A 57 2.00 8.84 19.78
CA VAL A 57 3.04 9.61 20.48
C VAL A 57 3.18 9.05 21.89
N ARG A 58 4.40 8.78 22.35
CA ARG A 58 4.63 8.27 23.70
C ARG A 58 4.20 9.30 24.74
N ILE A 59 3.52 8.87 25.80
CA ILE A 59 3.11 9.73 26.93
C ILE A 59 3.86 9.42 28.22
N THR A 60 4.60 8.32 28.28
CA THR A 60 5.38 7.95 29.46
C THR A 60 6.68 8.74 29.55
N PRO A 61 7.14 9.09 30.78
CA PRO A 61 8.44 9.72 31.00
C PRO A 61 9.59 8.92 30.39
N GLY A 62 10.60 9.61 29.88
CA GLY A 62 11.76 9.01 29.25
C GLY A 62 12.63 10.06 28.53
N PRO A 63 13.56 9.62 27.67
CA PRO A 63 14.33 10.52 26.82
C PRO A 63 13.44 11.42 25.97
N GLU A 64 14.02 12.48 25.42
CA GLU A 64 13.31 13.39 24.53
C GLU A 64 12.61 12.64 23.39
N LEU A 65 11.40 13.12 23.07
CA LEU A 65 10.52 12.50 22.10
C LEU A 65 10.86 13.04 20.72
N THR A 66 11.54 12.22 19.92
CA THR A 66 11.96 12.56 18.55
C THR A 66 11.21 11.77 17.48
N ILE A 67 10.43 10.76 17.86
CA ILE A 67 9.69 9.94 16.90
C ILE A 67 8.25 9.65 17.35
N TYR A 68 7.34 9.55 16.38
CA TYR A 68 6.02 8.94 16.55
C TYR A 68 5.86 7.69 15.68
N HIS A 69 4.89 6.84 16.04
CA HIS A 69 4.62 5.59 15.34
C HIS A 69 3.29 5.64 14.60
N SER A 70 3.12 4.80 13.59
CA SER A 70 1.82 4.65 12.94
C SER A 70 0.85 3.99 13.91
N ALA A 71 -0.37 4.53 14.05
CA ALA A 71 -1.40 3.87 14.85
C ALA A 71 -1.96 2.64 14.15
N ASP A 72 -2.03 2.66 12.83
CA ASP A 72 -2.58 1.57 12.04
C ASP A 72 -1.55 0.47 11.73
N ARG A 73 -0.26 0.83 11.60
CA ARG A 73 0.87 -0.11 11.36
C ARG A 73 2.07 0.18 12.26
N PRO A 74 1.92 0.05 13.59
CA PRO A 74 3.04 0.28 14.50
C PRO A 74 4.11 -0.80 14.31
N CYS A 75 5.37 -0.40 14.46
CA CYS A 75 6.47 -1.35 14.56
C CYS A 75 6.49 -2.03 15.94
N GLY A 76 7.31 -3.08 16.08
CA GLY A 76 7.43 -3.85 17.32
C GLY A 76 7.78 -3.01 18.55
N ARG A 77 8.37 -1.82 18.41
CA ARG A 77 8.71 -0.92 19.52
C ARG A 77 7.49 -0.46 20.32
N VAL A 78 6.30 -0.46 19.72
CA VAL A 78 5.02 -0.13 20.38
C VAL A 78 4.49 -1.37 21.13
N HIS A 79 5.21 -1.85 22.13
CA HIS A 79 4.84 -3.06 22.88
C HIS A 79 3.61 -2.85 23.79
N ASN A 80 3.52 -1.70 24.44
CA ASN A 80 2.40 -1.35 25.31
C ASN A 80 1.69 -0.10 24.80
N ARG A 81 0.57 -0.28 24.11
CA ARG A 81 -0.21 0.83 23.53
C ARG A 81 -0.74 1.83 24.56
N ARG A 82 -0.86 1.44 25.84
CA ARG A 82 -1.28 2.35 26.92
C ARG A 82 -0.26 3.46 27.19
N ASN A 83 1.00 3.25 26.78
CA ASN A 83 2.08 4.23 26.91
C ASN A 83 2.07 5.26 25.76
N PHE A 84 1.08 5.21 24.87
CA PHE A 84 1.00 6.08 23.70
C PHE A 84 -0.38 6.74 23.61
N LYS A 85 -0.39 8.03 23.28
CA LYS A 85 -1.58 8.77 22.88
C LYS A 85 -1.76 8.62 21.37
N ARG A 86 -2.96 8.21 20.97
CA ARG A 86 -3.38 8.23 19.56
C ARG A 86 -3.83 9.64 19.20
N MET A 87 -3.29 10.20 18.13
CA MET A 87 -3.69 11.51 17.59
C MET A 87 -3.41 11.60 16.09
N ARG A 88 -3.76 12.71 15.44
CA ARG A 88 -3.40 12.92 14.03
C ARG A 88 -1.96 13.40 13.93
N GLU A 89 -1.26 13.08 12.84
CA GLU A 89 0.11 13.56 12.60
C GLU A 89 0.23 15.09 12.72
N VAL A 90 -0.71 15.85 12.16
CA VAL A 90 -0.71 17.32 12.31
C VAL A 90 -0.78 17.77 13.78
N ASP A 91 -1.63 17.14 14.59
CA ASP A 91 -1.76 17.48 16.01
C ASP A 91 -0.49 17.11 16.80
N ALA A 92 0.26 16.11 16.33
CA ALA A 92 1.52 15.69 16.95
C ALA A 92 2.68 16.62 16.58
N MET A 93 2.70 17.14 15.34
CA MET A 93 3.71 18.11 14.88
C MET A 93 3.52 19.49 15.51
N ASP A 94 2.26 19.90 15.72
CA ASP A 94 1.93 21.24 16.25
C ASP A 94 1.96 21.32 17.79
N ALA A 95 1.92 20.18 18.49
CA ALA A 95 1.88 20.16 19.94
C ALA A 95 3.28 20.34 20.56
N SER A 96 3.48 21.35 21.41
CA SER A 96 4.61 21.36 22.35
C SER A 96 4.41 20.30 23.44
N PRO A 97 5.42 19.48 23.83
CA PRO A 97 6.87 19.59 23.59
C PRO A 97 7.39 18.80 22.36
N TYR A 98 6.57 18.53 21.36
CA TYR A 98 6.82 17.56 20.29
C TYR A 98 7.25 18.18 18.94
N SER A 99 7.76 19.41 18.95
CA SER A 99 8.05 20.23 17.75
C SER A 99 9.10 19.65 16.79
N TYR A 100 9.71 18.51 17.11
CA TYR A 100 10.73 17.83 16.30
C TYR A 100 10.43 16.34 16.09
N LEU A 101 9.16 15.93 16.17
CA LEU A 101 8.84 14.52 15.94
C LEU A 101 8.93 14.14 14.46
N GLU A 102 9.62 13.03 14.22
CA GLU A 102 9.68 12.39 12.91
C GLU A 102 8.94 11.05 12.89
N ARG A 103 8.59 10.61 11.68
CA ARG A 103 8.06 9.27 11.46
C ARG A 103 9.08 8.22 11.86
N CYS A 104 8.68 7.28 12.72
CA CYS A 104 9.51 6.11 12.99
C CYS A 104 9.74 5.32 11.70
N SER A 105 10.99 5.22 11.24
CA SER A 105 11.37 4.53 10.00
C SER A 105 11.04 3.04 9.96
N ALA A 106 10.82 2.40 11.12
CA ALA A 106 10.46 1.00 11.22
C ALA A 106 8.95 0.73 11.11
N CYS A 107 8.11 1.76 11.14
CA CYS A 107 6.67 1.60 10.93
C CYS A 107 6.37 1.50 9.43
N ASP A 108 5.37 0.69 9.06
CA ASP A 108 4.93 0.55 7.68
C ASP A 108 3.99 1.70 7.29
N TRP A 109 4.57 2.89 7.17
CA TRP A 109 3.85 4.13 6.84
C TRP A 109 3.19 4.06 5.48
N ARG A 110 3.80 3.39 4.50
CA ARG A 110 3.23 3.21 3.16
C ARG A 110 1.90 2.46 3.23
N ARG A 111 1.85 1.38 4.00
CA ARG A 111 0.62 0.60 4.18
C ARG A 111 -0.38 1.30 5.08
N ALA A 112 0.08 2.07 6.08
CA ALA A 112 -0.80 2.93 6.88
C ALA A 112 -1.49 3.99 6.02
N ALA A 113 -0.73 4.67 5.16
CA ALA A 113 -1.23 5.64 4.19
C ALA A 113 -2.24 5.01 3.22
N LYS A 114 -1.94 3.83 2.66
CA LYS A 114 -2.89 3.10 1.81
C LYS A 114 -4.21 2.83 2.54
N MET A 115 -4.17 2.24 3.74
CA MET A 115 -5.39 1.94 4.51
C MET A 115 -6.15 3.21 4.89
N HIS A 116 -5.46 4.31 5.18
CA HIS A 116 -6.12 5.58 5.46
C HIS A 116 -6.80 6.16 4.21
N GLY A 117 -6.12 6.16 3.07
CA GLY A 117 -6.69 6.55 1.78
C GLY A 117 -7.91 5.71 1.39
N GLU A 118 -7.85 4.40 1.59
CA GLU A 118 -9.00 3.49 1.37
C GLU A 118 -10.21 3.86 2.25
N ARG A 119 -9.98 4.29 3.50
CA ARG A 119 -11.06 4.77 4.38
C ARG A 119 -11.64 6.09 3.86
N LEU A 120 -10.78 7.04 3.46
CA LEU A 120 -11.23 8.33 2.91
C LEU A 120 -12.14 8.16 1.68
N ILE A 121 -11.82 7.20 0.80
CA ILE A 121 -12.63 6.89 -0.40
C ILE A 121 -13.96 6.23 -0.05
N LYS A 122 -14.03 5.46 1.04
CA LYS A 122 -15.28 4.82 1.49
C LYS A 122 -16.20 5.79 2.23
N GLU A 123 -15.62 6.81 2.85
CA GLU A 123 -16.31 7.82 3.65
C GLU A 123 -16.76 9.05 2.83
N SER A 124 -16.26 9.19 1.59
CA SER A 124 -16.69 10.20 0.60
C SER A 124 -17.95 9.78 -0.15
#